data_AF-A0A1I0FWV6-F1
#
_entry.id   AF-A0A1I0FWV6-F1
#
_cell.length_a   1.000
_cell.length_b   1.000
_cell.length_c   1.000
_cell.angle_alpha   90.00
_cell.angle_beta   90.00
_cell.angle_gamma   90.00
#
_symmetry.space_group_name_H-M   'P 1'
#
loop_
_entity.id
_entity.type
_entity.pdbx_description
1 polymer ?
#
loop_
_entity_poly.entity_id
_entity_poly.type
_entity_poly.pdbx_seq_one_letter_code
_entity_poly.pdbx_strand_id
1 'polypeptide(L)'
;MFWGKYEKERLKRTYHAKLSQAISRLEKMDMSSLSQVYCAVATEDRKLVQSGGRAIGMVMKHMTMKQVIRLSEHFRQYTSMEWSIDWKELDIREKKDWYRSDRDYFWVLALGSFHPKGYYRQVCLEEIAGYPNALPFLVLRLNDWVGQVRLAAARAVLTRLEICPLDELFMAMMALDKVKRSGRKDDRTADTLPVFHGND
;
A
#
# COMPACT_ATOMS: atom_id res chain seq x y z
N MET A 1 -12.91 -6.10 -37.94
CA MET A 1 -13.44 -5.66 -36.62
C MET A 1 -13.64 -6.82 -35.63
N PHE A 2 -14.11 -7.99 -36.06
CA PHE A 2 -14.40 -9.14 -35.18
C PHE A 2 -13.16 -9.81 -34.55
N TRP A 3 -12.07 -9.95 -35.31
CA TRP A 3 -10.81 -10.57 -34.86
C TRP A 3 -10.13 -9.83 -33.69
N GLY A 4 -10.11 -8.50 -33.74
CA GLY A 4 -9.50 -7.68 -32.68
C GLY A 4 -10.27 -7.70 -31.35
N LYS A 5 -11.60 -7.90 -31.38
CA LYS A 5 -12.41 -8.08 -30.17
C LYS A 5 -12.15 -9.46 -29.54
N TYR A 6 -12.10 -10.50 -30.37
CA TYR A 6 -11.83 -11.87 -29.90
C TYR A 6 -10.43 -11.99 -29.27
N GLU A 7 -9.42 -11.37 -29.87
CA GLU A 7 -8.06 -11.40 -29.35
C GLU A 7 -7.91 -10.68 -28.01
N LYS A 8 -8.53 -9.49 -27.86
CA LYS A 8 -8.57 -8.76 -26.58
C LYS A 8 -9.20 -9.61 -25.47
N GLU A 9 -10.30 -10.29 -25.76
CA GLU A 9 -10.98 -11.15 -24.79
C GLU A 9 -10.17 -12.39 -24.42
N ARG A 10 -9.44 -12.97 -25.38
CA ARG A 10 -8.50 -14.06 -25.11
C ARG A 10 -7.35 -13.60 -24.21
N LEU A 11 -6.80 -12.41 -24.44
CA LEU A 11 -5.73 -11.84 -23.62
C LEU A 11 -6.24 -11.54 -22.20
N LYS A 12 -7.43 -10.95 -22.07
CA LYS A 12 -8.08 -10.69 -20.77
C LYS A 12 -8.26 -11.98 -19.97
N ARG A 13 -8.80 -13.04 -20.60
CA ARG A 13 -8.96 -14.36 -19.96
C ARG A 13 -7.62 -14.96 -19.53
N THR A 14 -6.61 -14.91 -20.39
CA THR A 14 -5.25 -15.40 -20.07
C THR A 14 -4.67 -14.64 -18.87
N TYR A 15 -4.84 -13.33 -18.82
CA TYR A 15 -4.39 -12.50 -17.71
C TYR A 15 -5.12 -12.83 -16.40
N HIS A 16 -6.44 -12.97 -16.43
CA HIS A 16 -7.24 -13.37 -15.26
C HIS A 16 -6.84 -14.75 -14.73
N ALA A 17 -6.54 -15.70 -15.61
CA ALA A 17 -6.04 -17.02 -15.22
C ALA A 17 -4.66 -16.93 -14.53
N LYS A 18 -3.75 -16.11 -15.05
CA LYS A 18 -2.45 -15.85 -14.41
C LYS A 18 -2.60 -15.23 -13.02
N LEU A 19 -3.50 -14.25 -12.86
CA LEU A 19 -3.79 -13.66 -11.56
C LEU A 19 -4.38 -14.68 -10.58
N SER A 20 -5.30 -15.53 -11.04
CA SER A 20 -5.87 -16.61 -10.22
C SER A 20 -4.77 -17.57 -9.72
N GLN A 21 -3.82 -17.92 -10.59
CA GLN A 21 -2.68 -18.76 -10.22
C GLN A 21 -1.74 -18.06 -9.23
N ALA A 22 -1.46 -16.76 -9.44
CA ALA A 22 -0.65 -15.97 -8.53
C ALA A 22 -1.30 -15.87 -7.13
N ILE A 23 -2.61 -15.68 -7.06
CA ILE A 23 -3.38 -15.67 -5.81
C ILE A 23 -3.22 -17.01 -5.09
N SER A 24 -3.40 -18.14 -5.80
CA SER A 24 -3.24 -19.47 -5.19
C SER A 24 -1.81 -19.72 -4.68
N ARG A 25 -0.79 -19.19 -5.35
CA ARG A 25 0.60 -19.24 -4.88
C ARG A 25 0.79 -18.42 -3.60
N LEU A 26 0.26 -17.19 -3.57
CA LEU A 26 0.36 -16.33 -2.38
C LEU A 26 -0.38 -16.92 -1.18
N GLU A 27 -1.53 -17.56 -1.39
CA GLU A 27 -2.27 -18.29 -0.34
C GLU A 27 -1.44 -19.45 0.26
N LYS A 28 -0.48 -19.99 -0.50
CA LYS A 28 0.53 -20.96 -0.04
C LYS A 28 1.81 -20.30 0.48
N MET A 29 1.75 -19.00 0.80
CA MET A 29 2.85 -18.18 1.33
C MET A 29 4.03 -17.98 0.37
N ASP A 30 3.83 -18.18 -0.95
CA ASP A 30 4.85 -17.87 -1.95
C ASP A 30 4.88 -16.36 -2.23
N MET A 31 5.73 -15.67 -1.47
CA MET A 31 5.92 -14.22 -1.54
C MET A 31 6.36 -13.70 -2.91
N SER A 32 6.94 -14.54 -3.78
CA SER A 32 7.36 -14.12 -5.12
C SER A 32 6.18 -13.69 -6.00
N SER A 33 4.95 -14.10 -5.64
CA SER A 33 3.72 -13.75 -6.35
C SER A 33 3.05 -12.47 -5.86
N LEU A 34 3.51 -11.85 -4.76
CA LEU A 34 2.81 -10.73 -4.10
C LEU A 34 2.56 -9.53 -5.03
N SER A 35 3.57 -9.09 -5.78
CA SER A 35 3.44 -7.97 -6.72
C SER A 35 2.45 -8.27 -7.85
N GLN A 36 2.45 -9.51 -8.35
CA GLN A 36 1.49 -9.95 -9.36
C GLN A 36 0.07 -10.02 -8.80
N VAL A 37 -0.11 -10.50 -7.57
CA VAL A 37 -1.43 -10.51 -6.90
C VAL A 37 -1.95 -9.10 -6.69
N TYR A 38 -1.07 -8.13 -6.38
CA TYR A 38 -1.47 -6.73 -6.21
C TYR A 38 -2.17 -6.17 -7.46
N CYS A 39 -1.73 -6.59 -8.66
CA CYS A 39 -2.37 -6.19 -9.93
C CYS A 39 -3.85 -6.60 -10.06
N ALA A 40 -4.34 -7.53 -9.23
CA ALA A 40 -5.77 -7.86 -9.18
C ALA A 40 -6.64 -6.61 -8.93
N VAL A 41 -6.12 -5.62 -8.18
CA VAL A 41 -6.81 -4.34 -7.91
C VAL A 41 -7.14 -3.57 -9.18
N ALA A 42 -6.45 -3.80 -10.29
CA ALA A 42 -6.73 -3.14 -11.57
C ALA A 42 -7.77 -3.84 -12.43
N THR A 43 -8.16 -5.07 -12.07
CA THR A 43 -9.15 -5.82 -12.84
C THR A 43 -10.57 -5.31 -12.61
N GLU A 44 -11.44 -5.57 -13.59
CA GLU A 44 -12.91 -5.40 -13.46
C GLU A 44 -13.59 -6.66 -12.91
N ASP A 45 -12.81 -7.63 -12.43
CA ASP A 45 -13.31 -8.88 -11.89
C ASP A 45 -13.34 -8.81 -10.36
N ARG A 46 -14.54 -8.56 -9.83
CA ARG A 46 -14.76 -8.45 -8.39
C ARG A 46 -14.26 -9.68 -7.62
N LYS A 47 -14.34 -10.89 -8.20
CA LYS A 47 -13.86 -12.11 -7.52
C LYS A 47 -12.34 -12.12 -7.41
N LEU A 48 -11.63 -11.67 -8.45
CA LEU A 48 -10.18 -11.53 -8.41
C LEU A 48 -9.75 -10.45 -7.40
N VAL A 49 -10.41 -9.29 -7.40
CA VAL A 49 -10.14 -8.22 -6.43
C VAL A 49 -10.33 -8.72 -4.99
N GLN A 50 -11.44 -9.40 -4.71
CA GLN A 50 -11.71 -9.98 -3.39
C GLN A 50 -10.69 -11.02 -2.97
N SER A 51 -10.38 -11.96 -3.86
CA SER A 51 -9.46 -13.06 -3.57
C SER A 51 -8.02 -12.55 -3.40
N GLY A 52 -7.61 -11.58 -4.21
CA GLY A 52 -6.32 -10.91 -4.10
C GLY A 52 -6.19 -10.12 -2.79
N GLY A 53 -7.20 -9.33 -2.43
CA GLY A 53 -7.22 -8.58 -1.17
C GLY A 53 -7.10 -9.49 0.06
N ARG A 54 -7.87 -10.59 0.08
CA ARG A 54 -7.76 -11.60 1.14
C ARG A 54 -6.36 -12.24 1.19
N ALA A 55 -5.80 -12.63 0.06
CA ALA A 55 -4.47 -13.26 0.01
C ALA A 55 -3.36 -12.31 0.48
N ILE A 56 -3.41 -11.03 0.09
CA ILE A 56 -2.52 -9.98 0.59
C ILE A 56 -2.68 -9.85 2.11
N GLY A 57 -3.92 -9.79 2.60
CA GLY A 57 -4.20 -9.69 4.03
C GLY A 57 -3.71 -10.88 4.84
N MET A 58 -3.78 -12.11 4.31
CA MET A 58 -3.25 -13.32 4.95
C MET A 58 -1.75 -13.23 5.23
N VAL A 59 -1.00 -12.63 4.30
CA VAL A 59 0.44 -12.46 4.41
C VAL A 59 0.77 -11.26 5.30
N MET A 60 0.21 -10.09 4.99
CA MET A 60 0.57 -8.83 5.64
C MET A 60 0.25 -8.82 7.14
N LYS A 61 -0.86 -9.44 7.55
CA LYS A 61 -1.30 -9.45 8.96
C LYS A 61 -0.32 -10.14 9.92
N HIS A 62 0.52 -11.03 9.40
CA HIS A 62 1.46 -11.82 10.18
C HIS A 62 2.90 -11.29 10.09
N MET A 63 3.12 -10.20 9.36
CA MET A 63 4.44 -9.61 9.26
C MET A 63 4.77 -8.80 10.51
N THR A 64 5.98 -9.01 11.02
CA THR A 64 6.62 -8.09 11.95
C THR A 64 6.91 -6.75 11.26
N MET A 65 7.05 -5.66 12.04
CA MET A 65 7.38 -4.37 11.45
C MET A 65 8.72 -4.38 10.70
N LYS A 66 9.69 -5.19 11.14
CA LYS A 66 10.96 -5.40 10.42
C LYS A 66 10.74 -6.00 9.02
N GLN A 67 9.83 -6.97 8.89
CA GLN A 67 9.47 -7.55 7.59
C GLN A 67 8.74 -6.55 6.71
N VAL A 68 7.80 -5.77 7.28
CA VAL A 68 7.09 -4.73 6.54
C VAL A 68 8.03 -3.63 6.05
N ILE A 69 8.99 -3.19 6.85
CA ILE A 69 10.01 -2.20 6.42
C ILE A 69 10.78 -2.73 5.21
N ARG A 70 11.28 -3.98 5.29
CA ARG A 70 11.99 -4.63 4.18
C ARG A 70 11.11 -4.75 2.94
N LEU A 71 9.86 -5.17 3.11
CA LEU A 71 8.90 -5.24 2.02
C LEU A 71 8.70 -3.87 1.37
N SER A 72 8.54 -2.81 2.17
CA SER A 72 8.36 -1.45 1.66
C SER A 72 9.54 -0.97 0.80
N GLU A 73 10.76 -1.43 1.10
CA GLU A 73 11.98 -1.09 0.38
C GLU A 73 12.13 -1.91 -0.91
N HIS A 74 11.68 -3.16 -0.93
CA HIS A 74 11.73 -4.01 -2.13
C HIS A 74 10.56 -3.71 -3.09
N PHE A 75 9.36 -3.51 -2.57
CA PHE A 75 8.15 -3.35 -3.38
C PHE A 75 8.16 -2.09 -4.27
N ARG A 76 8.95 -1.06 -3.89
CA ARG A 76 9.17 0.12 -4.73
C ARG A 76 10.13 -0.11 -5.90
N GLN A 77 10.95 -1.17 -5.86
CA GLN A 77 11.95 -1.44 -6.89
C GLN A 77 11.34 -2.05 -8.16
N TYR A 78 10.07 -2.48 -8.12
CA TYR A 78 9.36 -2.91 -9.31
C TYR A 78 9.23 -1.72 -10.28
N THR A 79 9.96 -1.78 -11.41
CA THR A 79 9.96 -0.72 -12.43
C THR A 79 8.61 -0.66 -13.17
N SER A 80 7.95 -1.80 -13.33
CA SER A 80 6.54 -1.94 -13.70
C SER A 80 5.94 -3.17 -12.98
N MET A 81 4.94 -2.97 -12.11
CA MET A 81 4.21 -4.09 -11.51
C MET A 81 3.43 -4.88 -12.57
N GLU A 82 2.91 -4.15 -13.56
CA GLU A 82 2.37 -4.62 -14.83
C GLU A 82 2.35 -3.40 -15.76
N TRP A 83 2.96 -3.49 -16.94
CA TRP A 83 3.14 -2.34 -17.84
C TRP A 83 1.84 -1.92 -18.53
N SER A 84 0.86 -2.84 -18.60
CA SER A 84 -0.43 -2.62 -19.23
C SER A 84 -1.46 -1.91 -18.33
N ILE A 85 -1.17 -1.71 -17.05
CA ILE A 85 -2.04 -1.00 -16.11
C ILE A 85 -1.65 0.47 -16.07
N ASP A 86 -2.61 1.35 -16.39
CA ASP A 86 -2.46 2.78 -16.09
C ASP A 86 -2.81 3.05 -14.63
N TRP A 87 -1.79 2.99 -13.79
CA TRP A 87 -1.95 3.25 -12.36
C TRP A 87 -2.37 4.69 -12.06
N LYS A 88 -2.18 5.63 -13.00
CA LYS A 88 -2.50 7.05 -12.79
C LYS A 88 -4.02 7.27 -12.80
N GLU A 89 -4.71 6.55 -13.67
CA GLU A 89 -6.16 6.62 -13.82
C GLU A 89 -6.89 5.64 -12.89
N LEU A 90 -6.15 4.73 -12.23
CA LEU A 90 -6.73 3.80 -11.27
C LEU A 90 -6.95 4.48 -9.92
N ASP A 91 -8.21 4.65 -9.54
CA ASP A 91 -8.60 5.04 -8.20
C ASP A 91 -9.04 3.82 -7.36
N ILE A 92 -8.23 3.47 -6.37
CA ILE A 92 -8.52 2.34 -5.47
C ILE A 92 -9.77 2.56 -4.61
N ARG A 93 -10.22 3.80 -4.44
CA ARG A 93 -11.41 4.17 -3.65
C ARG A 93 -12.70 3.68 -4.30
N GLU A 94 -12.74 3.65 -5.63
CA GLU A 94 -13.89 3.11 -6.40
C GLU A 94 -14.14 1.61 -6.16
N LYS A 95 -13.13 0.90 -5.63
CA LYS A 95 -13.20 -0.54 -5.36
C LYS A 95 -13.42 -0.88 -3.89
N LYS A 96 -13.63 0.11 -3.00
CA LYS A 96 -13.83 -0.14 -1.57
C LYS A 96 -14.91 -1.20 -1.31
N ASP A 97 -16.09 -1.04 -1.89
CA ASP A 97 -17.23 -1.95 -1.70
C ASP A 97 -17.06 -3.30 -2.40
N TRP A 98 -15.97 -3.48 -3.15
CA TRP A 98 -15.69 -4.76 -3.80
C TRP A 98 -15.09 -5.75 -2.82
N TYR A 99 -14.35 -5.28 -1.82
CA TYR A 99 -13.71 -6.13 -0.82
C TYR A 99 -14.74 -6.76 0.13
N ARG A 100 -14.38 -7.92 0.71
CA ARG A 100 -15.27 -8.64 1.63
C ARG A 100 -15.32 -8.01 3.02
N SER A 101 -14.31 -7.23 3.36
CA SER A 101 -14.17 -6.54 4.64
C SER A 101 -13.28 -5.32 4.52
N ASP A 102 -13.48 -4.35 5.41
CA ASP A 102 -12.57 -3.21 5.58
C ASP A 102 -11.13 -3.67 5.87
N ARG A 103 -10.97 -4.83 6.51
CA ARG A 103 -9.65 -5.39 6.80
C ARG A 103 -8.91 -5.85 5.54
N ASP A 104 -9.60 -6.51 4.61
CA ASP A 104 -8.99 -6.89 3.33
C ASP A 104 -8.60 -5.64 2.54
N TYR A 105 -9.47 -4.63 2.53
CA TYR A 105 -9.21 -3.36 1.87
C TYR A 105 -8.01 -2.61 2.49
N PHE A 106 -7.96 -2.53 3.82
CA PHE A 106 -6.85 -1.96 4.58
C PHE A 106 -5.51 -2.56 4.18
N TRP A 107 -5.41 -3.88 4.06
CA TRP A 107 -4.13 -4.51 3.69
C TRP A 107 -3.71 -4.22 2.25
N VAL A 108 -4.66 -4.06 1.34
CA VAL A 108 -4.36 -3.60 -0.02
C VAL A 108 -3.86 -2.15 0.00
N LEU A 109 -4.52 -1.25 0.74
CA LEU A 109 -4.06 0.12 0.91
C LEU A 109 -2.66 0.20 1.55
N ALA A 110 -2.42 -0.62 2.58
CA ALA A 110 -1.14 -0.70 3.27
C ALA A 110 -0.01 -1.10 2.30
N LEU A 111 -0.24 -2.11 1.46
CA LEU A 111 0.71 -2.51 0.42
C LEU A 111 0.81 -1.45 -0.69
N GLY A 112 -0.30 -0.80 -1.04
CA GLY A 112 -0.36 0.32 -1.98
C GLY A 112 0.45 1.53 -1.55
N SER A 113 0.61 1.76 -0.25
CA SER A 113 1.52 2.78 0.29
C SER A 113 3.00 2.50 -0.05
N PHE A 114 3.35 1.30 -0.53
CA PHE A 114 4.71 0.94 -0.98
C PHE A 114 4.87 0.96 -2.50
N HIS A 115 3.80 1.24 -3.24
CA HIS A 115 3.76 1.15 -4.68
C HIS A 115 4.85 1.99 -5.37
N PRO A 116 5.44 1.58 -6.50
CA PRO A 116 6.49 2.34 -7.18
C PRO A 116 6.05 3.76 -7.63
N LYS A 117 4.77 3.90 -8.01
CA LYS A 117 4.22 5.17 -8.53
C LYS A 117 3.69 6.08 -7.42
N GLY A 118 4.25 7.29 -7.34
CA GLY A 118 3.97 8.25 -6.26
C GLY A 118 2.52 8.73 -6.17
N TYR A 119 1.87 9.01 -7.31
CA TYR A 119 0.45 9.41 -7.33
C TYR A 119 -0.45 8.33 -6.69
N TYR A 120 -0.17 7.06 -6.97
CA TYR A 120 -0.99 5.96 -6.49
C TYR A 120 -0.71 5.67 -5.01
N ARG A 121 0.56 5.81 -4.59
CA ARG A 121 0.92 5.80 -3.17
C ARG A 121 0.16 6.87 -2.39
N GLN A 122 0.09 8.09 -2.93
CA GLN A 122 -0.61 9.20 -2.28
C GLN A 122 -2.09 8.87 -2.06
N VAL A 123 -2.80 8.39 -3.09
CA VAL A 123 -4.20 7.98 -2.96
C VAL A 123 -4.37 6.90 -1.88
N CYS A 124 -3.48 5.90 -1.86
CA CYS A 124 -3.53 4.85 -0.84
C CYS A 124 -3.29 5.40 0.58
N LEU A 125 -2.40 6.39 0.74
CA LEU A 125 -2.11 7.02 2.04
C LEU A 125 -3.26 7.88 2.55
N GLU A 126 -3.88 8.65 1.66
CA GLU A 126 -5.02 9.49 2.02
C GLU A 126 -6.21 8.63 2.45
N GLU A 127 -6.47 7.52 1.75
CA GLU A 127 -7.55 6.59 2.11
C GLU A 127 -7.23 5.78 3.38
N ILE A 128 -6.01 5.23 3.52
CA ILE A 128 -5.68 4.38 4.69
C ILE A 128 -5.71 5.16 6.01
N ALA A 129 -5.53 6.48 5.99
CA ALA A 129 -5.52 7.32 7.17
C ALA A 129 -6.81 7.22 8.01
N GLY A 130 -7.94 6.88 7.36
CA GLY A 130 -9.23 6.66 8.04
C GLY A 130 -9.35 5.34 8.79
N TYR A 131 -8.36 4.44 8.72
CA TYR A 131 -8.44 3.10 9.29
C TYR A 131 -7.56 2.95 10.54
N PRO A 132 -7.99 2.13 11.53
CA PRO A 132 -7.12 1.74 12.63
C PRO A 132 -5.84 1.04 12.17
N ASN A 133 -4.76 1.19 12.93
CA ASN A 133 -3.45 0.60 12.67
C ASN A 133 -2.74 1.13 11.42
N ALA A 134 -3.19 2.27 10.86
CA ALA A 134 -2.59 2.89 9.70
C ALA A 134 -1.26 3.60 10.02
N LEU A 135 -1.09 4.09 11.25
CA LEU A 135 0.02 4.96 11.64
C LEU A 135 1.41 4.44 11.25
N PRO A 136 1.76 3.14 11.40
CA PRO A 136 3.08 2.66 10.98
C PRO A 136 3.34 2.85 9.48
N PHE A 137 2.32 2.65 8.64
CA PHE A 137 2.42 2.82 7.18
C PHE A 137 2.53 4.29 6.79
N LEU A 138 1.77 5.16 7.46
CA LEU A 138 1.85 6.62 7.27
C LEU A 138 3.23 7.15 7.67
N VAL A 139 3.74 6.74 8.85
CA VAL A 139 5.05 7.14 9.35
C VAL A 139 6.16 6.77 8.38
N LEU A 140 6.15 5.55 7.81
CA LEU A 140 7.14 5.14 6.80
C LEU A 140 7.20 6.07 5.58
N ARG A 141 6.14 6.84 5.30
CA ARG A 141 6.04 7.76 4.16
C ARG A 141 6.36 9.22 4.52
N LEU A 142 6.59 9.56 5.78
CA LEU A 142 7.18 10.87 6.16
C LEU A 142 8.52 11.09 5.46
N ASN A 143 9.25 10.01 5.23
CA ASN A 143 10.43 9.99 4.39
C ASN A 143 10.13 9.28 3.06
N ASP A 144 9.16 9.77 2.27
CA ASP A 144 8.94 9.39 0.86
C ASP A 144 9.80 10.24 -0.11
N TRP A 145 10.25 9.66 -1.22
CA TRP A 145 11.15 10.35 -2.15
C TRP A 145 10.42 11.36 -3.03
N VAL A 146 9.09 11.31 -3.07
CA VAL A 146 8.24 12.29 -3.75
C VAL A 146 7.74 13.29 -2.71
N GLY A 147 8.01 14.59 -2.91
CA GLY A 147 7.64 15.65 -1.96
C GLY A 147 6.13 15.71 -1.65
N GLN A 148 5.28 15.55 -2.66
CA GLN A 148 3.82 15.52 -2.48
C GLN A 148 3.35 14.37 -1.58
N VAL A 149 3.98 13.19 -1.72
CA VAL A 149 3.68 12.02 -0.88
C VAL A 149 4.12 12.26 0.56
N ARG A 150 5.26 12.94 0.79
CA ARG A 150 5.69 13.33 2.15
C ARG A 150 4.67 14.25 2.81
N LEU A 151 4.19 15.26 2.08
CA LEU A 151 3.20 16.21 2.61
C LEU A 151 1.87 15.50 2.91
N ALA A 152 1.42 14.59 2.05
CA ALA A 152 0.23 13.79 2.31
C ALA A 152 0.40 12.90 3.55
N ALA A 153 1.56 12.24 3.68
CA ALA A 153 1.90 11.45 4.85
C ALA A 153 1.92 12.29 6.14
N ALA A 154 2.53 13.48 6.11
CA ALA A 154 2.59 14.37 7.27
C ALA A 154 1.19 14.78 7.74
N ARG A 155 0.30 15.18 6.82
CA ARG A 155 -1.10 15.49 7.16
C ARG A 155 -1.83 14.27 7.73
N ALA A 156 -1.69 13.12 7.09
CA ALA A 156 -2.33 11.88 7.53
C ALA A 156 -1.83 11.42 8.91
N VAL A 157 -0.53 11.56 9.20
CA VAL A 157 0.05 11.26 10.51
C VAL A 157 -0.55 12.18 11.58
N LEU A 158 -0.61 13.49 11.34
CA LEU A 158 -1.18 14.44 12.30
C LEU A 158 -2.64 14.10 12.61
N THR A 159 -3.47 13.89 11.59
CA THR A 159 -4.88 13.50 11.77
C THR A 159 -5.00 12.16 12.49
N ARG A 160 -4.16 11.16 12.18
CA ARG A 160 -4.23 9.85 12.85
C ARG A 160 -3.81 9.94 14.31
N LEU A 161 -2.81 10.76 14.65
CA LEU A 161 -2.33 10.95 16.02
C LEU A 161 -3.38 11.56 16.96
N GLU A 162 -4.33 12.33 16.44
CA GLU A 162 -5.44 12.88 17.23
C GLU A 162 -6.38 11.80 17.79
N ILE A 163 -6.45 10.65 17.12
CA ILE A 163 -7.46 9.61 17.39
C ILE A 163 -6.88 8.20 17.58
N CYS A 164 -5.57 8.00 17.39
CA CYS A 164 -4.99 6.66 17.46
C CYS A 164 -4.88 6.18 18.92
N PRO A 165 -5.19 4.90 19.18
CA PRO A 165 -4.91 4.30 20.47
C PRO A 165 -3.40 4.13 20.70
N LEU A 166 -3.01 3.98 21.97
CA LEU A 166 -1.61 3.91 22.38
C LEU A 166 -0.86 2.69 21.80
N ASP A 167 -1.55 1.56 21.60
CA ASP A 167 -0.98 0.37 20.97
C ASP A 167 -0.58 0.62 19.50
N GLU A 168 -1.38 1.38 18.75
CA GLU A 168 -1.02 1.81 17.39
C GLU A 168 0.20 2.73 17.38
N LEU A 169 0.33 3.63 18.35
CA LEU A 169 1.53 4.45 18.51
C LEU A 169 2.77 3.57 18.76
N PHE A 170 2.68 2.58 19.65
CA PHE A 170 3.76 1.63 19.89
C PHE A 170 4.12 0.82 18.65
N MET A 171 3.13 0.35 17.88
CA MET A 171 3.38 -0.33 16.61
C MET A 171 4.15 0.54 15.61
N ALA A 172 3.93 1.85 15.62
CA ALA A 172 4.60 2.80 14.74
C ALA A 172 6.05 3.14 15.16
N MET A 173 6.48 2.84 16.39
CA MET A 173 7.80 3.21 16.90
C MET A 173 8.96 2.68 16.06
N MET A 174 8.87 1.44 15.59
CA MET A 174 9.89 0.85 14.71
C MET A 174 9.93 1.53 13.33
N ALA A 175 8.78 1.94 12.79
CA ALA A 175 8.72 2.72 11.56
C ALA A 175 9.34 4.11 11.76
N LEU A 176 9.08 4.75 12.91
CA LEU A 176 9.65 6.05 13.26
C LEU A 176 11.17 5.99 13.42
N ASP A 177 11.69 4.99 14.16
CA ASP A 177 13.12 4.76 14.31
C ASP A 177 13.79 4.55 12.94
N LYS A 178 13.17 3.74 12.06
CA LYS A 178 13.63 3.57 10.68
C LYS A 178 13.68 4.90 9.92
N VAL A 179 12.63 5.72 10.00
CA VAL A 179 12.57 7.03 9.34
C VAL A 179 13.67 7.96 9.83
N LYS A 180 13.84 8.07 11.15
CA LYS A 180 14.87 8.90 11.80
C LYS A 180 16.29 8.48 11.38
N ARG A 181 16.57 7.18 11.32
CA ARG A 181 17.88 6.65 10.91
C ARG A 181 18.14 6.72 9.42
N SER A 182 17.10 6.74 8.59
CA SER A 182 17.24 6.76 7.13
C SER A 182 17.54 8.16 6.56
N GLY A 183 17.89 9.13 7.42
CA GLY A 183 18.22 10.52 7.13
C GLY A 183 18.18 10.90 5.67
N ARG A 184 17.10 11.53 5.22
CA ARG A 184 17.14 12.26 3.95
C ARG A 184 17.48 13.70 4.26
N LYS A 185 18.64 14.12 3.78
CA LYS A 185 19.03 15.51 3.60
C LYS A 185 18.06 16.14 2.60
N ASP A 186 16.96 16.67 3.11
CA ASP A 186 16.27 17.79 2.48
C ASP A 186 15.95 18.73 3.64
N ASP A 187 16.76 19.79 3.76
CA ASP A 187 16.93 20.68 4.93
C ASP A 187 15.68 21.53 5.27
N ARG A 188 14.46 21.00 5.06
CA ARG A 188 13.21 21.78 5.21
C ARG A 188 12.06 21.06 5.90
N THR A 189 12.18 19.79 6.27
CA THR A 189 11.00 19.03 6.79
C THR A 189 11.23 18.16 8.02
N ALA A 190 12.44 18.12 8.59
CA ALA A 190 12.69 17.38 9.84
C ALA A 190 12.54 18.23 11.12
N ASP A 191 12.46 19.56 11.00
CA ASP A 191 12.50 20.48 12.15
C ASP A 191 11.12 20.97 12.65
N THR A 192 10.01 20.42 12.14
CA THR A 192 8.66 20.90 12.50
C THR A 192 7.79 19.90 13.26
N LEU A 193 8.37 18.82 13.83
CA LEU A 193 7.66 18.11 14.88
C LEU A 193 7.81 18.92 16.17
N PRO A 194 6.71 19.37 16.81
CA PRO A 194 6.79 20.10 18.06
C PRO A 194 7.51 19.21 19.09
N VAL A 195 8.67 19.66 19.53
CA VAL A 195 9.30 19.17 20.75
C VAL A 195 8.33 19.54 21.87
N PHE A 196 7.68 18.54 22.45
CA PHE A 196 6.95 18.74 23.70
C PHE A 196 7.97 19.13 24.77
N HIS A 197 8.14 20.42 24.99
CA HIS A 197 8.75 20.91 26.20
C HIS A 197 7.74 20.68 27.32
N GLY A 198 7.99 19.65 28.13
CA GLY A 198 7.36 19.53 29.43
C GLY A 198 7.79 20.73 30.26
N ASN A 199 6.84 21.57 30.64
CA ASN A 199 7.03 22.55 31.69
C ASN A 199 6.77 21.82 33.02
N ASP A 200 7.86 21.53 33.73
CA ASP A 200 7.83 21.44 35.20
C ASP A 200 7.93 22.86 35.78
#